data_AF-A0A522KDV7-F1
#
_entry.id   AF-A0A522KDV7-F1
#
_cell.length_a   1.000
_cell.length_b   1.000
_cell.length_c   1.000
_cell.angle_alpha   90.00
_cell.angle_beta   90.00
_cell.angle_gamma   90.00
#
_symmetry.space_group_name_H-M   'P 1'
#
loop_
_entity.id
_entity.type
_entity.pdbx_description
1 polymer ?
#
loop_
_entity_poly.entity_id
_entity_poly.type
_entity_poly.pdbx_seq_one_letter_code
_entity_poly.pdbx_strand_id
1 'polypeptide(L)' 'VMAQSALQALERLPDEQRHLLLWVSVEGLSYREVAQLLDVPMGTVMSRLSRARAALHRLSDGETLKTPALRLLK' A
#
# COMPACT_ATOMS: atom_id res chain seq x y z
N VAL A 1 -13.54 21.72 -2.82
CA VAL A 1 -13.40 20.54 -1.93
C VAL A 1 -13.06 19.40 -2.87
N MET A 2 -11.93 18.71 -2.79
CA MET A 2 -11.71 17.68 -1.79
C MET A 2 -10.21 17.42 -1.65
N ALA A 3 -9.62 17.92 -0.58
CA ALA A 3 -8.43 17.30 -0.01
C ALA A 3 -8.96 16.48 1.17
N GLN A 4 -9.41 15.25 0.92
CA GLN A 4 -9.59 14.32 2.03
C GLN A 4 -8.22 14.22 2.72
N SER A 5 -8.14 14.37 4.04
CA SER A 5 -6.84 14.39 4.71
C SER A 5 -6.06 13.12 4.38
N ALA A 6 -4.75 13.23 4.12
CA ALA A 6 -3.90 12.08 3.78
C ALA A 6 -4.01 10.93 4.80
N LEU A 7 -4.30 11.26 6.06
CA LEU A 7 -4.57 10.29 7.12
C LEU A 7 -5.84 9.47 6.84
N GLN A 8 -6.94 10.10 6.47
CA GLN A 8 -8.18 9.41 6.12
C GLN A 8 -8.04 8.54 4.86
N ALA A 9 -7.24 8.98 3.88
CA ALA A 9 -6.91 8.16 2.72
C ALA A 9 -6.08 6.94 3.12
N LEU A 10 -5.09 7.10 4.01
CA LEU A 10 -4.26 6.02 4.54
C LEU A 10 -5.10 4.99 5.34
N GLU A 11 -6.07 5.45 6.13
CA GLU A 11 -7.00 4.58 6.88
C GLU A 11 -7.86 3.70 5.95
N ARG A 12 -8.21 4.18 4.75
CA ARG A 12 -9.03 3.44 3.78
C ARG A 12 -8.27 2.43 2.93
N LEU A 13 -6.93 2.39 3.02
CA LEU A 13 -6.14 1.38 2.33
C LEU A 13 -6.35 -0.02 2.94
N PRO A 14 -6.21 -1.09 2.14
CA PRO A 14 -6.03 -2.43 2.70
C PRO A 14 -4.84 -2.47 3.65
N ASP A 15 -4.97 -3.23 4.74
CA ASP A 15 -3.96 -3.29 5.82
C ASP A 15 -2.55 -3.58 5.28
N GLU A 16 -2.43 -4.52 4.36
CA GLU A 16 -1.15 -4.87 3.74
C GLU A 16 -0.50 -3.65 3.04
N GLN A 17 -1.29 -2.88 2.28
CA GLN A 17 -0.80 -1.69 1.58
C GLN A 17 -0.42 -0.59 2.57
N ARG A 18 -1.21 -0.41 3.64
CA ARG A 18 -0.95 0.55 4.71
C ARG A 18 0.36 0.24 5.43
N HIS A 19 0.55 -1.01 5.86
CA HIS A 19 1.77 -1.44 6.55
C HIS A 19 3.01 -1.27 5.68
N LEU A 20 2.95 -1.65 4.38
CA LEU A 20 4.06 -1.44 3.46
C LEU A 20 4.47 0.04 3.35
N LEU A 21 3.51 0.96 3.30
CA LEU A 21 3.79 2.39 3.25
C LEU A 21 4.39 2.89 4.56
N LEU A 22 3.87 2.45 5.71
CA LEU A 22 4.37 2.82 7.04
C LEU A 22 5.79 2.32 7.28
N TRP A 23 6.08 1.05 7.01
CA TRP A 23 7.42 0.49 7.18
C TRP A 23 8.48 1.25 6.38
N VAL A 24 8.18 1.61 5.13
CA VAL A 24 9.13 2.32 4.28
C VAL A 24 9.24 3.80 4.64
N SER A 25 8.10 4.46 4.90
CA SER A 25 8.05 5.92 4.97
C SER A 25 8.17 6.47 6.38
N VAL A 26 7.72 5.70 7.38
CA VAL A 26 7.71 6.09 8.79
C VAL A 26 8.83 5.35 9.54
N GLU A 27 8.89 4.03 9.43
CA GLU A 27 9.92 3.23 10.10
C GLU A 27 11.27 3.25 9.35
N GLY A 28 11.31 3.75 8.11
CA GLY A 28 12.53 3.88 7.33
C GLY A 28 13.17 2.55 6.89
N LEU A 29 12.43 1.43 6.94
CA LEU A 29 12.92 0.14 6.49
C LEU A 29 13.23 0.17 4.99
N SER A 30 14.38 -0.37 4.62
CA SER A 30 14.73 -0.61 3.23
C SER A 30 13.81 -1.65 2.60
N TYR A 31 13.70 -1.63 1.27
CA TYR A 31 12.91 -2.64 0.55
C TYR A 31 13.41 -4.07 0.77
N ARG A 32 14.71 -4.23 1.08
CA ARG A 32 15.31 -5.52 1.40
C ARG A 32 14.86 -6.02 2.77
N GLU A 33 14.85 -5.16 3.79
CA GLU A 33 14.38 -5.51 5.13
C GLU A 33 12.88 -5.86 5.11
N VAL A 34 12.06 -5.09 4.38
CA VAL A 34 10.64 -5.41 4.20
C VAL A 34 10.45 -6.74 3.46
N ALA A 35 11.28 -7.03 2.46
CA ALA A 35 11.25 -8.30 1.73
C ALA A 35 11.56 -9.49 2.64
N GLN A 36 12.56 -9.35 3.53
CA GLN A 36 12.91 -10.35 4.53
C GLN A 36 11.82 -10.52 5.58
N LEU A 37 11.27 -9.41 6.10
CA LEU A 37 10.19 -9.42 7.10
C LEU A 37 8.95 -10.15 6.60
N LEU A 38 8.62 -9.98 5.32
CA LEU A 38 7.43 -10.56 4.69
C LEU A 38 7.67 -11.92 4.04
N ASP A 39 8.92 -12.40 4.02
CA ASP A 39 9.35 -13.60 3.28
C ASP A 39 8.90 -13.61 1.81
N VAL A 40 9.18 -12.51 1.10
CA VAL A 40 8.86 -12.36 -0.33
C VAL A 40 10.05 -11.82 -1.13
N PRO A 41 10.11 -12.04 -2.45
CA PRO A 41 11.11 -11.41 -3.30
C PRO A 41 11.06 -9.87 -3.24
N MET A 42 12.21 -9.20 -3.30
CA MET A 42 12.29 -7.73 -3.29
C MET A 42 11.45 -7.08 -4.42
N GLY A 43 11.40 -7.69 -5.60
CA GLY A 43 10.54 -7.23 -6.70
C GLY A 43 9.04 -7.24 -6.36
N THR A 44 8.61 -8.17 -5.50
CA THR A 44 7.23 -8.22 -4.97
C THR A 44 6.95 -7.00 -4.10
N VAL A 45 7.87 -6.63 -3.21
CA VAL A 45 7.77 -5.42 -2.38
C VAL A 45 7.63 -4.17 -3.26
N MET A 46 8.47 -4.03 -4.29
CA MET A 46 8.41 -2.90 -5.22
C MET A 46 7.05 -2.80 -5.93
N SER A 47 6.53 -3.93 -6.45
CA SER A 47 5.23 -3.94 -7.12
C SER A 47 4.06 -3.66 -6.16
N ARG A 48 4.10 -4.17 -4.92
CA ARG A 48 3.10 -3.90 -3.87
C ARG A 48 3.12 -2.43 -3.46
N LEU A 49 4.29 -1.84 -3.25
CA LEU A 49 4.44 -0.40 -2.95
C LEU A 49 3.91 0.50 -4.07
N SER A 50 4.19 0.15 -5.33
CA SER A 50 3.67 0.89 -6.47
C SER A 50 2.13 0.91 -6.46
N ARG A 51 1.51 -0.26 -6.27
CA ARG A 51 0.05 -0.38 -6.14
C ARG A 51 -0.51 0.36 -4.93
N ALA A 52 0.15 0.28 -3.78
CA ALA A 52 -0.24 0.98 -2.55
C ALA A 52 -0.23 2.51 -2.74
N ARG A 53 0.82 3.07 -3.37
CA ARG A 53 0.91 4.50 -3.69
C ARG A 53 -0.17 4.95 -4.66
N ALA A 54 -0.43 4.17 -5.71
CA ALA A 54 -1.51 4.47 -6.65
C ALA A 54 -2.89 4.44 -5.96
N ALA A 55 -3.12 3.48 -5.05
CA ALA A 55 -4.35 3.40 -4.28
C ALA A 55 -4.51 4.60 -3.32
N LEU A 56 -3.42 5.02 -2.64
CA LEU A 56 -3.44 6.18 -1.76
C LEU A 56 -3.77 7.48 -2.52
N HIS A 57 -3.19 7.66 -3.71
CA HIS A 57 -3.47 8.80 -4.57
C HIS A 57 -4.97 8.86 -4.92
N ARG A 58 -5.51 7.75 -5.45
CA ARG A 58 -6.94 7.66 -5.81
C ARG A 58 -7.86 7.94 -4.62
N LEU A 59 -7.55 7.40 -3.45
CA LEU A 59 -8.32 7.64 -2.22
C LEU A 59 -8.24 9.11 -1.77
N SER A 60 -7.10 9.76 -1.95
CA SER A 60 -6.90 11.18 -1.63
C SER A 60 -7.71 12.09 -2.55
N ASP A 61 -7.89 11.68 -3.81
CA ASP A 61 -8.76 12.32 -4.79
C ASP A 61 -10.27 12.04 -4.55
N GLY A 62 -10.60 11.26 -3.51
CA GLY A 62 -11.96 10.91 -3.13
C GLY A 62 -12.55 9.71 -3.88
N GLU A 63 -11.76 8.99 -4.68
CA GLU A 63 -12.22 7.76 -5.31
C GLU A 63 -12.42 6.62 -4.31
N THR A 64 -13.32 5.69 -4.61
CA THR A 64 -13.46 4.43 -3.87
C THR A 64 -12.58 3.35 -4.49
N LEU A 65 -11.78 2.65 -3.67
CA LEU A 65 -11.07 1.46 -4.14
C LEU A 65 -12.05 0.35 -4.46
N LYS A 66 -11.94 -0.21 -5.67
CA LYS A 66 -12.49 -1.53 -5.98
C LYS A 66 -11.42 -2.54 -5.60
N THR A 67 -11.61 -3.27 -4.50
CA THR A 67 -10.78 -4.44 -4.22
C THR A 67 -11.04 -5.45 -5.34
N PRO A 68 -10.07 -5.78 -6.22
CA PRO A 68 -10.26 -6.91 -7.09
C PRO A 68 -10.38 -8.13 -6.18
N ALA A 69 -11.54 -8.79 -6.18
CA ALA A 69 -11.70 -10.09 -5.55
C ALA A 69 -10.58 -10.96 -6.12
N LEU A 70 -9.60 -11.30 -5.27
CA LEU A 70 -8.42 -12.03 -5.69
C LEU A 70 -8.92 -13.32 -6.35
N ARG A 71 -8.58 -13.53 -7.63
CA ARG A 71 -8.55 -14.88 -8.18
C ARG A 71 -7.51 -15.61 -7.36
N LEU A 72 -7.97 -16.39 -6.39
CA LEU A 72 -7.20 -17.45 -5.75
C LEU A 72 -6.79 -18.41 -6.86
N LEU A 73 -5.61 -18.19 -7.43
CA LEU A 73 -4.92 -19.23 -8.18
C LEU A 73 -4.38 -20.19 -7.12
N LYS A 74 -5.06 -21.33 -7.00
CA LYS A 74 -4.56 -22.51 -6.30
C LYS A 74 -3.36 -23.08 -7.05
#